data_AF-A0A4T0USZ4-F1
#
_entry.id   AF-A0A4T0USZ4-F1
#
_cell.length_a   1.000
_cell.length_b   1.000
_cell.length_c   1.000
_cell.angle_alpha   90.00
_cell.angle_beta   90.00
_cell.angle_gamma   90.00
#
_symmetry.space_group_name_H-M   'P 1'
#
loop_
_entity.id
_entity.type
_entity.pdbx_description
1 polymer ?
#
loop_
_entity_poly.entity_id
_entity_poly.type
_entity_poly.pdbx_seq_one_letter_code
_entity_poly.pdbx_strand_id
1 'polypeptide(L)'
;MSVRVYVPGSYALLAGWFAQGQVPTADGVSAVDDGEESEYAALMGAADASAELAGEDRRRVVVVAEVRAEGDVAALSQVAAVHVDTEPFEDVDDELLWFATQEVEHLLG
;
A
#
# COMPACT_ATOMS: atom_id res chain seq x y z
N MET A 1 -19.86 7.47 -1.63
CA MET A 1 -19.07 6.68 -0.68
C MET A 1 -17.87 6.15 -1.46
N SER A 2 -16.68 6.26 -0.88
CA SER A 2 -15.47 5.60 -1.36
C SER A 2 -15.21 4.36 -0.51
N VAL A 3 -14.42 3.43 -1.03
CA VAL A 3 -13.90 2.26 -0.32
C VAL A 3 -12.39 2.45 -0.19
N ARG A 4 -11.88 2.33 1.05
CA ARG A 4 -10.44 2.36 1.32
C ARG A 4 -9.87 0.95 1.15
N VAL A 5 -8.85 0.85 0.31
CA VAL A 5 -8.20 -0.42 -0.03
C VAL A 5 -6.70 -0.30 0.24
N TYR A 6 -6.17 -1.27 0.98
CA TYR A 6 -4.75 -1.42 1.30
C TYR A 6 -4.14 -2.40 0.31
N VAL A 7 -3.39 -1.88 -0.66
CA VAL A 7 -2.86 -2.66 -1.79
C VAL A 7 -1.45 -3.14 -1.46
N PRO A 8 -1.23 -4.46 -1.32
CA PRO A 8 0.11 -5.02 -1.11
C PRO A 8 1.00 -4.79 -2.33
N GLY A 9 2.28 -4.55 -2.11
CA GLY A 9 3.21 -4.24 -3.18
C GLY A 9 4.68 -4.42 -2.82
N SER A 10 5.52 -3.96 -3.74
CA SER A 10 6.98 -3.86 -3.60
C SER A 10 7.46 -2.57 -4.25
N TYR A 11 8.71 -2.18 -4.02
CA TYR A 11 9.31 -1.00 -4.66
C TYR A 11 9.20 -1.03 -6.19
N ALA A 12 9.38 -2.20 -6.81
CA ALA A 12 9.28 -2.36 -8.26
C ALA A 12 7.83 -2.16 -8.75
N LEU A 13 6.85 -2.69 -8.02
CA LEU A 13 5.43 -2.48 -8.32
C LEU A 13 5.03 -1.02 -8.14
N LEU A 14 5.45 -0.39 -7.04
CA LEU A 14 5.21 1.02 -6.76
C LEU A 14 5.73 1.91 -7.89
N ALA A 15 6.98 1.70 -8.32
CA ALA A 15 7.57 2.42 -9.44
C ALA A 15 6.75 2.23 -10.74
N GLY A 16 6.33 0.99 -11.02
CA GLY A 16 5.50 0.67 -12.19
C GLY A 16 4.14 1.37 -12.17
N TRP A 17 3.45 1.37 -11.03
CA TRP A 17 2.15 2.01 -10.85
C TRP A 17 2.24 3.53 -11.00
N PHE A 18 3.25 4.15 -10.40
CA PHE A 18 3.48 5.60 -10.52
C PHE A 18 3.82 5.98 -11.96
N ALA A 19 4.63 5.20 -12.67
CA ALA A 19 4.91 5.42 -14.09
C ALA A 19 3.67 5.29 -14.99
N GLN A 20 2.73 4.41 -14.64
CA GLN A 20 1.48 4.21 -15.37
C GLN A 20 0.35 5.17 -14.94
N GLY A 21 0.53 5.86 -13.80
CA GLY A 21 -0.48 6.75 -13.23
C GLY A 21 -1.67 6.02 -12.57
N GLN A 22 -1.55 4.72 -12.32
CA GLN A 22 -2.65 3.86 -11.89
C GLN A 22 -2.18 2.76 -10.93
N VAL A 23 -2.99 2.48 -9.91
CA VAL A 23 -2.77 1.42 -8.92
C VAL A 23 -3.93 0.41 -9.03
N PRO A 24 -3.67 -0.82 -9.50
CA PRO A 24 -4.67 -1.90 -9.48
C PRO A 24 -4.98 -2.27 -8.03
N THR A 25 -6.27 -2.29 -7.63
CA THR A 25 -6.66 -2.60 -6.24
C THR A 25 -7.33 -3.97 -6.09
N ALA A 26 -7.31 -4.80 -7.14
CA ALA A 26 -8.03 -6.09 -7.16
C ALA A 26 -7.52 -7.08 -6.10
N ASP A 27 -6.22 -7.05 -5.80
CA ASP A 27 -5.59 -7.87 -4.76
C ASP A 27 -5.45 -7.14 -3.42
N GLY A 28 -6.13 -5.98 -3.29
CA GLY A 28 -6.08 -5.17 -2.09
C GLY A 28 -6.98 -5.68 -0.98
N VAL A 29 -6.65 -5.32 0.26
CA VAL A 29 -7.38 -5.66 1.47
C VAL A 29 -8.27 -4.49 1.87
N SER A 30 -9.55 -4.72 2.11
CA SER A 30 -10.48 -3.72 2.68
C SER A 30 -10.65 -3.95 4.18
N ALA A 31 -10.86 -2.87 4.93
CA ALA A 31 -11.30 -2.97 6.32
C ALA A 31 -12.74 -3.55 6.38
N VAL A 32 -13.06 -4.31 7.43
CA VAL A 32 -14.40 -4.88 7.63
C VAL A 32 -15.43 -3.83 8.04
N ASP A 33 -14.98 -2.75 8.67
CA ASP A 33 -15.74 -1.56 9.02
C ASP A 33 -14.84 -0.31 9.07
N ASP A 34 -15.44 0.85 9.35
CA ASP A 34 -14.73 2.15 9.39
C ASP A 34 -13.99 2.41 10.73
N GLY A 35 -13.80 1.38 11.57
CA GLY A 35 -13.12 1.49 12.85
C GLY A 35 -11.59 1.46 12.73
N GLU A 36 -10.90 2.22 13.58
CA GLU A 36 -9.42 2.31 13.58
C GLU A 36 -8.73 0.94 13.70
N GLU A 37 -9.25 0.05 14.55
CA GLU A 37 -8.71 -1.32 14.68
C GLU A 37 -8.89 -2.14 13.41
N SER A 38 -10.01 -1.97 12.71
CA SER A 38 -10.26 -2.66 11.44
C SER A 38 -9.37 -2.12 10.33
N GLU A 39 -9.12 -0.81 10.30
CA GLU A 39 -8.18 -0.19 9.38
C GLU A 39 -6.74 -0.66 9.63
N TYR A 40 -6.34 -0.72 10.90
CA TYR A 40 -5.03 -1.23 11.29
C TYR A 40 -4.86 -2.71 10.91
N ALA A 41 -5.87 -3.55 11.15
CA ALA A 41 -5.83 -4.96 10.77
C ALA A 41 -5.71 -5.15 9.24
N ALA A 42 -6.40 -4.32 8.44
CA ALA A 42 -6.29 -4.35 6.99
C ALA A 42 -4.90 -3.90 6.51
N LEU A 43 -4.34 -2.84 7.12
CA LEU A 43 -2.97 -2.40 6.84
C LEU A 43 -1.94 -3.50 7.13
N MET A 44 -2.00 -4.11 8.31
CA MET A 44 -1.06 -5.16 8.70
C MET A 44 -1.22 -6.44 7.85
N GLY A 45 -2.46 -6.80 7.49
CA GLY A 45 -2.70 -7.90 6.56
C GLY A 45 -2.12 -7.64 5.16
N ALA A 46 -2.21 -6.40 4.66
CA ALA A 46 -1.58 -6.01 3.41
C ALA A 46 -0.04 -5.96 3.52
N ALA A 47 0.49 -5.59 4.68
CA ALA A 47 1.92 -5.61 4.94
C ALA A 47 2.48 -7.04 4.94
N ASP A 48 1.80 -8.00 5.57
CA ASP A 48 2.15 -9.41 5.53
C ASP A 48 2.18 -9.95 4.09
N ALA A 49 1.13 -9.66 3.30
CA ALA A 49 1.12 -9.99 1.87
C ALA A 49 2.25 -9.31 1.08
N SER A 50 2.67 -8.10 1.49
CA SER A 50 3.79 -7.39 0.87
C SER A 50 5.14 -8.00 1.21
N ALA A 51 5.27 -8.71 2.34
CA ALA A 51 6.50 -9.40 2.71
C ALA A 51 6.88 -10.47 1.67
N GLU A 52 5.88 -11.17 1.13
CA GLU A 52 6.04 -12.14 0.04
C GLU A 52 6.44 -11.48 -1.29
N LEU A 53 6.11 -10.20 -1.50
CA LEU A 53 6.43 -9.43 -2.70
C LEU A 53 7.76 -8.67 -2.61
N ALA A 54 8.27 -8.47 -1.39
CA ALA A 54 9.45 -7.65 -1.11
C ALA A 54 10.75 -8.23 -1.68
N GLY A 55 10.78 -9.54 -1.97
CA GLY A 55 11.95 -10.22 -2.54
C GLY A 55 13.18 -10.12 -1.63
N GLU A 56 14.37 -10.02 -2.24
CA GLU A 56 15.65 -10.01 -1.52
C GLU A 56 15.87 -8.72 -0.70
N ASP A 57 15.24 -7.61 -1.10
CA ASP A 57 15.36 -6.33 -0.41
C ASP A 57 14.68 -6.32 0.96
N ARG A 58 13.72 -7.23 1.18
CA ARG A 58 12.88 -7.31 2.39
C ARG A 58 12.32 -5.94 2.80
N ARG A 59 11.87 -5.15 1.82
CA ARG A 59 11.19 -3.87 2.06
C ARG A 59 9.75 -3.95 1.59
N ARG A 60 8.80 -3.91 2.52
CA ARG A 60 7.37 -3.97 2.21
C ARG A 60 6.87 -2.62 1.73
N VAL A 61 5.86 -2.65 0.87
CA VAL A 61 5.15 -1.46 0.40
C VAL A 61 3.67 -1.75 0.45
N VAL A 62 2.90 -0.91 1.13
CA VAL A 62 1.43 -0.94 1.09
C VAL A 62 0.92 0.42 0.59
N VAL A 63 0.13 0.42 -0.48
CA VAL A 63 -0.49 1.64 -1.01
C VAL A 63 -1.93 1.72 -0.51
N VAL A 64 -2.30 2.84 0.10
CA VAL A 64 -3.67 3.10 0.53
C VAL A 64 -4.39 3.90 -0.54
N ALA A 65 -5.43 3.31 -1.13
CA ALA A 65 -6.22 3.93 -2.19
C ALA A 65 -7.70 4.08 -1.81
N GLU A 66 -8.33 5.16 -2.27
CA GLU A 66 -9.75 5.44 -2.08
C GLU A 66 -10.50 5.34 -3.41
N VAL A 67 -11.10 4.18 -3.66
CA VAL A 67 -11.82 3.87 -4.89
C VAL A 67 -13.34 4.01 -4.73
N ARG A 68 -14.10 3.94 -5.83
CA ARG A 68 -15.57 4.04 -5.75
C ARG A 68 -16.19 2.70 -5.36
N ALA A 69 -15.63 1.61 -5.83
CA ALA A 69 -16.03 0.25 -5.49
C ALA A 69 -14.80 -0.68 -5.43
N GLU A 70 -14.94 -1.80 -4.72
CA GLU A 70 -13.90 -2.83 -4.67
C GLU A 70 -13.58 -3.37 -6.08
N GLY A 71 -12.30 -3.56 -6.36
CA GLY A 71 -11.80 -4.02 -7.66
C GLY A 71 -11.65 -2.94 -8.73
N ASP A 72 -12.05 -1.69 -8.46
CA ASP A 72 -11.74 -0.56 -9.34
C ASP A 72 -10.21 -0.32 -9.41
N VAL A 73 -9.75 0.28 -10.51
CA VAL A 73 -8.36 0.77 -10.58
C VAL A 73 -8.31 2.20 -10.05
N ALA A 74 -7.42 2.47 -9.09
CA ALA A 74 -7.21 3.80 -8.54
C ALA A 74 -6.31 4.65 -9.46
N ALA A 75 -6.70 5.90 -9.71
CA ALA A 75 -5.77 6.91 -10.20
C ALA A 75 -4.84 7.39 -9.07
N LEU A 76 -3.67 7.95 -9.40
CA LEU A 76 -2.77 8.50 -8.35
C LEU A 76 -3.42 9.56 -7.47
N SER A 77 -4.37 10.33 -8.00
CA SER A 77 -5.14 11.31 -7.21
C SER A 77 -6.06 10.68 -6.16
N GLN A 78 -6.25 9.36 -6.21
CA GLN A 78 -7.02 8.58 -5.26
C GLN A 78 -6.13 7.82 -4.26
N VAL A 79 -4.81 7.90 -4.40
CA VAL A 79 -3.87 7.36 -3.41
C VAL A 79 -3.82 8.33 -2.24
N ALA A 80 -4.21 7.83 -1.07
CA ALA A 80 -4.24 8.58 0.18
C ALA A 80 -2.87 8.59 0.89
N ALA A 81 -2.17 7.45 0.85
CA ALA A 81 -0.87 7.28 1.50
C ALA A 81 -0.11 6.09 0.93
N VAL A 82 1.19 6.02 1.22
CA VAL A 82 2.01 4.82 1.01
C VAL A 82 2.75 4.50 2.30
N HIS A 83 2.66 3.26 2.74
CA HIS A 83 3.40 2.72 3.87
C HIS A 83 4.58 1.89 3.36
N VAL A 84 5.78 2.16 3.85
CA VAL A 84 7.01 1.55 3.31
C VAL A 84 8.02 1.25 4.40
N ASP A 85 8.69 0.11 4.29
CA ASP A 85 9.95 -0.12 4.99
C ASP A 85 11.10 0.53 4.20
N THR A 86 11.78 1.51 4.79
CA THR A 86 12.94 2.17 4.14
C THR A 86 14.24 1.39 4.32
N GLU A 87 14.27 0.51 5.32
CA GLU A 87 15.32 -0.47 5.60
C GLU A 87 14.70 -1.88 5.57
N PRO A 88 15.48 -2.95 5.36
CA PRO A 88 14.97 -4.32 5.42
C PRO A 88 14.24 -4.61 6.76
N PHE A 89 12.98 -5.07 6.72
CA PHE A 89 12.25 -5.42 7.95
C PHE A 89 12.88 -6.63 8.65
N GLU A 90 12.82 -6.66 9.98
CA GLU A 90 13.28 -7.79 10.77
C GLU A 90 12.12 -8.73 11.11
N ASP A 91 10.97 -8.16 11.51
CA ASP A 91 9.71 -8.84 11.80
C ASP A 91 8.58 -8.36 10.86
N VAL A 92 7.66 -9.26 10.51
CA VAL A 92 6.48 -8.91 9.71
C VAL A 92 5.43 -8.13 10.52
N ASP A 93 5.51 -8.18 11.84
CA ASP A 93 4.64 -7.39 12.72
C ASP A 93 5.17 -5.96 12.94
N ASP A 94 6.35 -5.61 12.42
CA ASP A 94 6.93 -4.27 12.53
C ASP A 94 6.09 -3.22 11.79
N GLU A 95 5.99 -2.03 12.38
CA GLU A 95 5.28 -0.89 11.80
C GLU A 95 6.03 -0.31 10.58
N LEU A 96 5.27 0.08 9.55
CA LEU A 96 5.79 0.70 8.33
C LEU A 96 5.76 2.23 8.46
N LEU A 97 6.76 2.90 7.87
CA LEU A 97 6.78 4.36 7.79
C LEU A 97 5.70 4.86 6.84
N TRP A 98 5.06 5.97 7.21
CA TRP A 98 4.00 6.61 6.43
C TRP A 98 4.55 7.74 5.55
N PHE A 99 4.16 7.74 4.27
CA PHE A 99 4.49 8.77 3.30
C PHE A 99 3.23 9.29 2.60
N ALA A 100 3.20 10.61 2.39
CA ALA A 100 2.19 11.21 1.53
C ALA A 100 2.46 10.91 0.06
N THR A 101 1.42 10.89 -0.78
CA THR A 101 1.53 10.58 -2.21
C THR A 101 2.54 11.46 -2.96
N GLN A 102 2.73 12.72 -2.54
CA GLN A 102 3.72 13.62 -3.15
C GLN A 102 5.17 13.28 -2.78
N GLU A 103 5.39 12.55 -1.68
CA GLU A 103 6.72 12.16 -1.21
C GLU A 103 7.22 10.88 -1.91
N VAL A 104 6.33 10.16 -2.61
CA VAL A 104 6.66 8.89 -3.26
C VAL A 104 7.70 9.06 -4.37
N GLU A 105 7.69 10.18 -5.10
CA GLU A 105 8.75 10.46 -6.09
C GLU A 105 10.14 10.51 -5.43
N HIS A 106 10.22 11.05 -4.20
CA HIS A 106 11.48 11.11 -3.45
C HIS A 106 11.91 9.73 -2.93
N LEU A 107 10.94 8.86 -2.61
CA LEU A 107 11.18 7.49 -2.17
C LEU A 107 11.71 6.60 -3.31
N LEU A 108 11.32 6.87 -4.55
CA LEU A 108 11.70 6.07 -5.73
C LEU A 108 13.04 6.48 -6.36
N GLY A 109 13.57 7.67 -6.05
CA GLY A 109 14.89 8.15 -6.49
C GLY A 109 14.86 9.01 -7.74
#